data_AF-A0A7C4AXW1-F1
#
_entry.id   AF-A0A7C4AXW1-F1
#
_cell.length_a   1.000
_cell.length_b   1.000
_cell.length_c   1.000
_cell.angle_alpha   90.00
_cell.angle_beta   90.00
_cell.angle_gamma   90.00
#
_symmetry.space_group_name_H-M   'P 1'
#
loop_
_entity.id
_entity.type
_entity.pdbx_description
1 polymer ?
#
loop_
_entity_poly.entity_id
_entity_poly.type
_entity_poly.pdbx_seq_one_letter_code
_entity_poly.pdbx_strand_id
1 'polypeptide(L)' 'MRRIGIIGSGKVGCSAASFLLAEADEILLYDIVPRLPVGEALDLQNAAEALGLNVQVKG' A
#
# COMPACT_ATOMS: atom_id res chain seq x y z
N MET A 1 8.59 -3.07 -14.04
CA MET A 1 8.44 -2.05 -12.97
C MET A 1 7.07 -1.38 -13.08
N ARG A 2 6.09 -1.90 -12.35
CA ARG A 2 4.72 -1.39 -12.25
C ARG A 2 4.59 -0.66 -10.91
N ARG A 3 4.45 0.67 -10.98
CA ARG A 3 4.26 1.55 -9.82
C ARG A 3 2.82 2.02 -9.78
N ILE A 4 2.20 1.99 -8.61
CA ILE A 4 0.79 2.34 -8.42
C ILE A 4 0.68 3.40 -7.33
N GLY A 5 0.04 4.52 -7.64
CA GLY A 5 -0.33 5.54 -6.66
C GLY A 5 -1.80 5.45 -6.31
N ILE A 6 -2.13 5.50 -5.02
CA ILE A 6 -3.50 5.48 -4.51
C ILE A 6 -3.74 6.77 -3.72
N ILE A 7 -4.64 7.61 -4.22
CA ILE A 7 -5.05 8.86 -3.58
C ILE A 7 -6.32 8.59 -2.75
N GLY A 8 -6.18 8.65 -1.44
CA GLY A 8 -7.17 8.25 -0.44
C GLY A 8 -6.77 6.94 0.22
N SER A 9 -6.36 6.99 1.49
CA SER A 9 -5.91 5.85 2.32
C SER A 9 -6.97 5.41 3.33
N GLY A 10 -8.25 5.59 2.96
CA GLY A 10 -9.36 5.00 3.68
C GLY A 10 -9.56 3.52 3.30
N LYS A 11 -10.62 2.91 3.84
CA LYS A 11 -10.92 1.47 3.66
C LYS A 11 -10.81 0.98 2.21
N VAL A 12 -11.37 1.72 1.25
CA VAL A 12 -11.37 1.33 -0.17
C VAL A 12 -9.97 1.42 -0.76
N GLY A 13 -9.23 2.49 -0.48
CA GLY A 13 -7.86 2.67 -1.00
C GLY A 13 -6.91 1.59 -0.49
N CYS A 14 -6.94 1.31 0.81
CA CYS A 14 -6.12 0.24 1.40
C CYS A 14 -6.54 -1.15 0.91
N SER A 15 -7.86 -1.40 0.75
CA SER A 15 -8.33 -2.66 0.17
C SER A 15 -7.85 -2.82 -1.27
N ALA A 16 -7.94 -1.77 -2.10
CA ALA A 16 -7.41 -1.79 -3.45
C ALA A 16 -5.89 -2.06 -3.46
N ALA A 17 -5.13 -1.42 -2.57
CA ALA A 17 -3.70 -1.67 -2.40
C ALA A 17 -3.43 -3.15 -2.07
N SER A 18 -4.20 -3.73 -1.14
CA SER A 18 -4.04 -5.12 -0.72
C SER A 18 -4.24 -6.13 -1.86
N PHE A 19 -5.22 -5.91 -2.74
CA PHE A 19 -5.47 -6.76 -3.91
C PHE A 19 -4.36 -6.63 -4.97
N LEU A 20 -3.62 -5.52 -4.97
CA LEU A 20 -2.58 -5.23 -5.96
C LEU A 20 -1.16 -5.60 -5.50
N LEU A 21 -0.98 -6.06 -4.25
CA LEU A 21 0.35 -6.36 -3.68
C LEU A 21 1.14 -7.37 -4.53
N ALA A 22 0.48 -8.38 -5.10
CA ALA A 22 1.14 -9.40 -5.91
C ALA A 22 1.45 -8.95 -7.35
N GLU A 23 0.88 -7.84 -7.79
CA GLU A 23 1.02 -7.33 -9.17
C GLU A 23 1.92 -6.10 -9.29
N ALA A 24 2.24 -5.46 -8.17
CA ALA A 24 2.98 -4.20 -8.11
C ALA A 24 4.43 -4.43 -7.67
N ASP A 25 5.35 -3.63 -8.22
CA ASP A 25 6.70 -3.52 -7.69
C ASP A 25 6.76 -2.44 -6.59
N GLU A 26 5.93 -1.39 -6.70
CA GLU A 26 5.84 -0.29 -5.74
C GLU A 26 4.39 0.22 -5.63
N ILE A 27 3.91 0.44 -4.40
CA ILE A 27 2.64 1.10 -4.11
C ILE A 27 2.90 2.34 -3.23
N LEU A 28 2.37 3.49 -3.64
CA LEU A 28 2.39 4.72 -2.86
C LEU A 28 0.97 5.09 -2.43
N LEU A 29 0.74 5.14 -1.12
CA LEU A 29 -0.48 5.65 -0.51
C LEU A 29 -0.33 7.15 -0.28
N TYR A 30 -1.39 7.90 -0.57
CA TYR A 30 -1.44 9.33 -0.30
C TYR A 30 -2.76 9.67 0.38
N ASP A 31 -2.71 10.43 1.47
CA ASP A 31 -3.88 11.01 2.11
C ASP A 31 -3.51 12.33 2.78
N ILE A 32 -4.50 13.21 2.92
CA ILE A 32 -4.32 14.47 3.65
C ILE A 32 -4.34 14.26 5.16
N VAL A 33 -4.95 13.16 5.64
CA VAL A 33 -4.99 12.85 7.08
C VAL A 33 -3.57 12.50 7.55
N PRO A 34 -2.98 13.28 8.47
CA PRO A 34 -1.60 13.09 8.88
C PRO A 34 -1.35 11.70 9.44
N ARG A 35 -0.29 11.05 8.96
CA ARG A 35 0.17 9.71 9.37
C ARG A 35 -0.77 8.53 9.04
N LEU A 36 -1.97 8.78 8.50
CA LEU A 36 -2.82 7.71 8.00
C LEU A 36 -2.12 6.86 6.91
N PRO A 37 -1.61 7.45 5.81
CA PRO A 37 -0.99 6.66 4.75
C PRO A 37 0.27 5.92 5.25
N VAL A 38 1.03 6.52 6.16
CA VAL A 38 2.21 5.91 6.79
C VAL A 38 1.84 4.64 7.58
N GLY A 39 0.76 4.70 8.38
CA GLY A 39 0.30 3.56 9.17
C GLY A 39 -0.23 2.43 8.28
N GLU A 40 -1.05 2.77 7.30
CA GLU A 40 -1.61 1.80 6.35
C GLU A 40 -0.53 1.16 5.47
N ALA A 41 0.50 1.93 5.07
CA ALA A 41 1.65 1.41 4.34
C ALA A 41 2.46 0.41 5.17
N LEU A 42 2.63 0.66 6.47
CA LEU A 42 3.28 -0.28 7.39
C LEU A 42 2.48 -1.59 7.49
N ASP A 43 1.17 -1.52 7.65
CA ASP A 43 0.30 -2.70 7.75
C ASP A 43 0.33 -3.53 6.45
N LEU A 44 0.27 -2.87 5.29
CA LEU A 44 0.35 -3.54 4.00
C LEU A 44 1.75 -4.11 3.71
N GLN A 45 2.82 -3.44 4.16
CA GLN A 45 4.17 -3.97 4.03
C GLN A 45 4.34 -5.24 4.87
N ASN A 46 3.84 -5.25 6.12
CA ASN A 46 3.82 -6.46 6.96
C ASN A 46 3.02 -7.60 6.31
N ALA A 47 1.88 -7.29 5.70
CA ALA A 47 1.08 -8.28 4.98
C ALA A 47 1.83 -8.84 3.75
N ALA A 48 2.50 -7.99 2.99
CA ALA A 48 3.31 -8.40 1.84
C ALA A 48 4.44 -9.35 2.27
N GLU A 49 5.15 -9.02 3.36
CA GLU A 49 6.20 -9.86 3.93
C GLU A 49 5.67 -11.23 4.39
N ALA A 50 4.54 -11.23 5.12
CA ALA A 50 3.89 -12.46 5.56
C ALA A 50 3.46 -13.38 4.40
N LEU A 51 3.15 -12.80 3.25
CA LEU A 51 2.76 -13.50 2.02
C LEU A 51 3.95 -13.84 1.11
N GLY A 52 5.18 -13.41 1.45
CA GLY A 52 6.36 -13.61 0.61
C GLY A 52 6.35 -12.81 -0.69
N LEU A 53 5.63 -11.68 -0.72
CA LEU A 53 5.50 -10.82 -1.90
C LEU A 53 6.65 -9.81 -1.95
N ASN A 54 7.21 -9.61 -3.14
CA ASN A 54 8.28 -8.66 -3.37
C ASN A 54 7.72 -7.33 -3.88
N VAL A 55 7.07 -6.58 -2.99
CA VAL A 55 6.51 -5.24 -3.26
C VAL A 55 6.96 -4.27 -2.17
N GLN A 56 7.23 -3.02 -2.57
CA GLN A 56 7.48 -1.93 -1.64
C GLN A 56 6.22 -1.07 -1.48
N VAL A 57 5.73 -0.91 -0.25
CA VAL A 57 4.61 -0.02 0.06
C VAL A 57 5.10 1.19 0.86
N LYS A 58 4.68 2.39 0.44
CA LYS A 58 5.01 3.67 1.08
C LYS A 58 3.75 4.49 1.31
N GLY A 59 3.78 5.37 2.29
CA GLY A 59 2.71 6.32 2.59
C GLY A 59 3.21 7.53 3.35
#